data_AF-A0A069PF78-F1
#
_entry.id   AF-A0A069PF78-F1
#
_cell.length_a   1.000
_cell.length_b   1.000
_cell.length_c   1.000
_cell.angle_alpha   90.00
_cell.angle_beta   90.00
_cell.angle_gamma   90.00
#
_symmetry.space_group_name_H-M   'P 1'
#
loop_
_entity.id
_entity.type
_entity.pdbx_description
1 polymer ?
#
loop_
_entity_poly.entity_id
_entity_poly.type
_entity_poly.pdbx_seq_one_letter_code
_entity_poly.pdbx_strand_id
1 'polypeptide(L)' 'MKKIITSIIALAAATNAHAFAVTAYSTGQQELVQTVTGQTVVRCHFQYSGQEFTKLYPFGTICPMSIEVE' A
#
# COMPACT_ATOMS: atom_id res chain seq x y z
N MET A 1 -43.54 24.29 26.93
CA MET A 1 -42.84 23.19 27.65
C MET A 1 -41.74 22.65 26.75
N LYS A 2 -40.49 22.80 27.20
CA LYS A 2 -39.26 22.34 26.54
C LYS A 2 -39.21 20.82 26.51
N LYS A 3 -38.96 20.21 25.35
CA LYS A 3 -38.41 18.85 25.27
C LYS A 3 -37.20 18.88 24.34
N ILE A 4 -36.06 19.09 24.99
CA ILE A 4 -34.72 18.80 24.49
C ILE A 4 -34.61 17.29 24.43
N ILE A 5 -34.47 16.70 23.24
CA ILE A 5 -34.06 15.30 23.09
C ILE A 5 -33.12 15.25 21.87
N THR A 6 -31.83 15.50 22.05
CA THR A 6 -30.77 14.52 22.38
C THR A 6 -29.96 14.21 21.13
N SER A 7 -28.96 15.06 20.88
CA SER A 7 -27.80 14.77 20.01
C SER A 7 -26.98 13.63 20.61
N ILE A 8 -27.21 12.39 20.18
CA ILE A 8 -26.30 11.25 20.48
C ILE A 8 -26.21 10.38 19.23
N ILE A 9 -25.48 10.86 18.22
CA ILE A 9 -24.93 10.01 17.15
C ILE A 9 -23.53 10.55 16.81
N ALA A 10 -22.59 10.43 17.76
CA ALA A 10 -21.22 10.90 17.55
C ALA A 10 -20.13 9.98 18.13
N LEU A 11 -20.44 8.70 18.41
CA LEU A 11 -19.51 7.84 19.15
C LEU A 11 -19.33 6.41 18.60
N ALA A 12 -19.59 6.18 17.30
CA ALA A 12 -19.38 4.86 16.67
C ALA A 12 -18.39 4.86 15.49
N ALA A 13 -18.00 6.02 14.95
CA ALA A 13 -17.12 6.10 13.77
C ALA A 13 -15.61 6.13 14.09
N ALA A 14 -15.21 5.99 15.35
CA ALA A 14 -13.82 6.07 15.78
C ALA A 14 -13.16 4.70 16.04
N THR A 15 -13.80 3.60 15.60
CA THR A 15 -13.19 2.27 15.74
C THR A 15 -12.39 1.93 14.49
N ASN A 16 -11.08 2.12 14.61
CA ASN A 16 -10.08 1.20 14.08
C ASN A 16 -9.84 1.24 12.57
N ALA A 17 -9.32 2.36 12.06
CA ALA A 17 -8.43 2.31 10.90
C ALA A 17 -7.05 1.79 11.36
N HIS A 18 -6.96 0.50 11.70
CA HIS A 18 -5.67 -0.18 11.75
C HIS A 18 -5.26 -0.42 10.30
N ALA A 19 -4.35 0.40 9.77
CA ALA A 19 -3.58 0.00 8.61
C ALA A 19 -2.78 -1.23 9.04
N PHE A 20 -3.29 -2.42 8.71
CA PHE A 20 -2.54 -3.65 8.93
C PHE A 20 -1.42 -3.63 7.90
N ALA A 21 -0.20 -3.35 8.33
CA ALA A 21 0.98 -3.58 7.49
C ALA A 21 0.98 -5.07 7.13
N VAL A 22 0.76 -5.37 5.86
CA VAL A 22 0.78 -6.75 5.37
C VAL A 22 2.02 -7.00 4.54
N THR A 23 2.59 -8.21 4.67
CA THR A 23 3.78 -8.59 3.92
C THR A 23 3.42 -9.06 2.52
N ALA A 24 3.95 -8.38 1.51
CA ALA A 24 3.99 -8.85 0.13
C ALA A 24 5.34 -9.49 -0.19
N TYR A 25 5.33 -10.51 -1.03
CA TYR A 25 6.54 -11.26 -1.42
C TYR A 25 6.89 -11.01 -2.88
N SER A 26 8.20 -10.97 -3.18
CA SER A 26 8.67 -10.85 -4.55
C SER A 26 8.29 -12.07 -5.37
N THR A 27 7.82 -11.82 -6.59
CA THR A 27 7.56 -12.87 -7.59
C THR A 27 8.85 -13.34 -8.30
N GLY A 28 9.96 -12.62 -8.09
CA GLY A 28 11.19 -12.79 -8.85
C GLY A 28 11.22 -12.07 -10.20
N GLN A 29 10.08 -11.54 -10.67
CA GLN A 29 10.04 -10.73 -11.89
C GLN A 29 10.50 -9.29 -11.63
N GLN A 30 11.40 -8.81 -12.50
CA GLN A 30 11.87 -7.44 -12.51
C GLN A 30 12.08 -6.93 -13.93
N GLU A 31 11.80 -5.64 -14.14
CA GLU A 31 11.92 -4.99 -15.44
C GLU A 31 12.72 -3.69 -15.30
N LEU A 32 13.60 -3.41 -16.25
CA LEU A 32 14.21 -2.11 -16.37
C LEU A 32 13.27 -1.19 -17.15
N VAL A 33 12.81 -0.11 -16.53
CA VAL A 33 11.84 0.80 -17.15
C VAL A 33 12.30 2.26 -17.05
N GLN A 34 11.90 3.06 -18.02
CA GLN A 34 12.10 4.51 -18.01
C GLN A 34 10.79 5.19 -17.62
N THR A 35 10.83 6.06 -16.61
CA THR A 35 9.67 6.87 -16.21
C THR A 35 9.36 7.93 -17.27
N VAL A 36 8.17 8.53 -17.19
CA VAL A 36 7.80 9.67 -18.06
C VAL A 36 8.70 10.89 -17.88
N THR A 37 9.41 10.98 -16.74
CA THR A 37 10.40 12.02 -16.46
C THR A 37 11.81 11.67 -16.95
N GLY A 38 11.97 10.54 -17.67
CA GLY A 38 13.23 10.10 -18.24
C GLY A 38 14.15 9.34 -17.29
N GLN A 39 13.72 9.09 -16.03
CA GLN A 39 14.54 8.38 -15.05
C GLN A 39 14.48 6.87 -15.28
N THR A 40 15.65 6.23 -15.34
CA THR A 40 15.75 4.77 -15.37
C THR A 40 15.56 4.21 -13.97
N VAL A 41 14.62 3.28 -13.83
CA VAL A 41 14.27 2.61 -12.57
C VAL A 41 14.08 1.11 -12.78
N VAL A 42 14.13 0.33 -11.70
CA VAL A 42 13.77 -1.08 -11.69
C VAL A 42 12.33 -1.20 -11.22
N ARG A 43 11.46 -1.83 -12.00
CA ARG A 43 10.12 -2.24 -11.59
C ARG A 43 10.18 -3.65 -11.03
N CYS A 44 9.91 -3.78 -9.75
CA CYS A 44 9.88 -5.06 -9.03
C CYS A 44 8.42 -5.51 -8.86
N HIS A 45 8.14 -6.79 -9.14
CA HIS A 45 6.81 -7.38 -9.05
C HIS A 45 6.63 -8.14 -7.74
N PHE A 46 5.56 -7.83 -7.02
CA PHE A 46 5.21 -8.44 -5.76
C PHE A 46 3.82 -9.05 -5.82
N GLN A 47 3.60 -10.04 -4.97
CA GLN A 47 2.30 -10.67 -4.76
C GLN A 47 1.92 -10.62 -3.29
N TYR A 48 0.66 -10.27 -3.04
CA TYR A 48 0.04 -10.39 -1.73
C TYR A 48 -1.41 -10.85 -1.90
N SER A 49 -1.82 -11.88 -1.15
CA SER A 49 -3.20 -12.40 -1.18
C SER A 49 -3.70 -12.75 -2.59
N GLY A 50 -2.83 -13.29 -3.44
CA GLY A 50 -3.16 -13.62 -4.83
C GLY A 50 -3.21 -12.43 -5.79
N GLN A 51 -3.02 -11.19 -5.31
CA GLN A 51 -2.97 -9.99 -6.14
C GLN A 51 -1.53 -9.60 -6.43
N GLU A 52 -1.24 -9.36 -7.71
CA GLU A 52 0.05 -8.84 -8.15
C GLU A 52 0.05 -7.32 -8.24
N PHE A 53 1.15 -6.72 -7.85
CA PHE A 53 1.39 -5.29 -8.01
C PHE A 53 2.88 -5.03 -8.21
N THR A 54 3.21 -3.79 -8.57
CA THR A 54 4.60 -3.41 -8.84
C THR A 54 5.03 -2.22 -8.00
N LYS A 55 6.29 -2.20 -7.57
CA LYS A 55 6.95 -1.00 -7.03
C LYS A 55 8.18 -0.64 -7.84
N LEU A 56 8.44 0.66 -7.94
CA LEU A 56 9.61 1.20 -8.64
C LEU A 56 10.72 1.46 -7.63
N TYR A 57 11.94 1.05 -7.97
CA TYR A 57 13.16 1.26 -7.19
C TYR A 57 14.22 1.92 -8.07
N PRO A 58 15.18 2.67 -7.49
CA PRO A 58 16.27 3.25 -8.26
C PRO A 58 17.05 2.20 -9.05
N PHE A 59 17.57 2.58 -10.22
CA PHE A 59 18.46 1.72 -11.00
C PHE A 59 19.65 1.23 -10.16
N GLY A 60 20.00 -0.05 -10.29
CA GLY A 60 21.04 -0.71 -9.50
C GLY A 60 20.57 -1.27 -8.15
N THR A 61 19.30 -1.04 -7.78
CA THR A 61 18.71 -1.65 -6.58
C THR A 61 18.31 -3.10 -6.85
N ILE A 62 18.66 -4.00 -5.92
CA ILE A 62 18.16 -5.38 -5.93
C ILE A 62 16.74 -5.38 -5.39
N CYS A 63 15.79 -5.98 -6.12
CA CYS A 63 14.41 -6.10 -5.66
C CYS A 63 14.35 -6.82 -4.31
N PRO A 64 13.74 -6.22 -3.27
CA PRO A 64 13.58 -6.88 -1.97
C PRO A 64 12.81 -8.20 -2.11
N MET A 65 13.16 -9.21 -1.31
CA MET A 65 12.44 -10.49 -1.28
C MET A 65 11.02 -10.33 -0.71
N SER A 66 10.81 -9.35 0.16
CA SER A 66 9.52 -9.03 0.75
C SER A 66 9.46 -7.56 1.14
N ILE A 67 8.25 -6.99 1.17
CA ILE A 67 7.98 -5.62 1.61
C ILE A 67 6.72 -5.57 2.46
N GLU A 68 6.63 -4.58 3.33
CA GLU A 68 5.37 -4.21 3.98
C GLU A 68 4.56 -3.30 3.05
N VAL A 69 3.26 -3.58 2.95
CA VAL A 69 2.26 -2.77 2.27
C VAL A 69 1.18 -2.36 3.26
N GLU A 70 0.79 -1.09 3.21
CA GLU A 70 -0.26 -0.48 4.03
C GLU A 70 -1.57 -0.33 3.25
#